data_AF-A5N524-F1
#
_entry.id   AF-A5N524-F1
#
_cell.length_a   1.000
_cell.length_b   1.000
_cell.length_c   1.000
_cell.angle_alpha   90.00
_cell.angle_beta   90.00
_cell.angle_gamma   90.00
#
_symmetry.space_group_name_H-M   'P 1'
#
loop_
_entity.id
_entity.type
_entity.pdbx_description
1 polymer ?
#
loop_
_entity_poly.entity_id
_entity_poly.type
_entity_poly.pdbx_seq_one_letter_code
_entity_poly.pdbx_strand_id
1 'polypeptide(L)'
;MDINLKNSTTDKIPALFIGHGSPMNAIENNEYTANWSKIAHKIPRPKAILAISAHWYTDGTRITDEAHPKIIYDIMDFPMNCIM
;
A
#
# COMPACT_ATOMS: atom_id res chain seq x y z
N MET A 1 -2.48 17.75 4.79
CA MET A 1 -3.00 17.08 5.99
C MET A 1 -1.78 16.62 6.77
N ASP A 2 -1.31 17.43 7.71
CA ASP A 2 -0.01 17.24 8.37
C ASP A 2 -0.16 16.31 9.57
N ILE A 3 0.44 15.12 9.48
CA ILE A 3 0.42 14.14 10.57
C ILE A 3 1.53 14.52 11.55
N ASN A 4 1.13 15.11 12.68
CA ASN A 4 2.02 15.54 13.74
C ASN A 4 2.27 14.37 14.71
N LEU A 5 3.38 13.66 14.54
CA LEU A 5 3.76 12.50 15.36
C LEU A 5 4.51 12.98 16.61
N LYS A 6 3.85 12.94 17.78
CA LYS A 6 4.50 13.13 19.09
C LYS A 6 5.15 11.83 19.55
N ASN A 7 6.43 11.89 19.92
CA ASN A 7 7.22 10.77 20.45
C ASN A 7 6.72 10.34 21.84
N SER A 8 6.34 9.07 21.99
CA SER A 8 6.20 8.41 23.29
C SER A 8 6.31 6.88 23.15
N THR A 9 7.46 6.34 23.59
CA THR A 9 7.66 5.03 24.26
C THR A 9 6.99 3.79 23.63
N THR A 10 7.82 2.95 23.00
CA THR A 10 7.53 1.98 21.93
C THR A 10 7.20 2.70 20.62
N ASP A 11 8.13 2.67 19.65
CA ASP A 11 7.91 3.23 18.32
C ASP A 11 6.75 2.45 17.65
N LYS A 12 5.52 2.90 17.92
CA LYS A 12 4.33 2.31 17.33
C LYS A 12 4.42 2.53 15.82
N ILE A 13 4.44 1.42 15.08
CA ILE A 13 4.37 1.46 13.62
C ILE A 13 2.99 2.05 13.25
N PRO A 14 2.93 3.09 12.40
CA PRO A 14 1.67 3.70 12.04
C PRO A 14 0.88 2.81 11.07
N ALA A 15 -0.44 2.90 11.15
CA ALA A 15 -1.32 2.41 10.10
C ALA A 15 -1.52 3.52 9.05
N LEU A 16 -1.45 3.15 7.78
CA LEU A 16 -1.68 4.07 6.66
C LEU A 16 -2.96 3.66 5.93
N PHE A 17 -3.81 4.64 5.65
CA PHE A 17 -4.95 4.49 4.74
C PHE A 17 -4.63 5.18 3.42
N ILE A 18 -4.57 4.42 2.33
CA ILE A 18 -4.16 4.91 1.01
C ILE A 18 -5.32 4.74 0.03
N GLY A 19 -5.83 5.85 -0.50
CA GLY A 19 -6.72 5.80 -1.65
C GLY A 19 -5.91 5.42 -2.89
N HIS A 20 -6.20 4.26 -3.49
CA HIS A 20 -5.42 3.76 -4.63
C HIS A 20 -5.90 4.34 -5.98
N GLY A 21 -7.21 4.56 -6.17
CA GLY A 21 -7.74 5.17 -7.40
C GLY A 21 -7.27 4.44 -8.67
N SER A 22 -6.85 5.21 -9.68
CA SER A 22 -6.16 4.67 -10.86
C SER A 22 -4.86 4.00 -10.43
N PRO A 23 -4.52 2.78 -10.91
CA PRO A 23 -3.27 2.13 -10.54
C PRO A 23 -2.03 2.89 -11.01
N MET A 24 -2.18 3.81 -11.98
CA MET A 24 -1.10 4.70 -12.40
C MET A 24 -0.60 5.57 -11.23
N ASN A 25 -1.44 5.84 -10.22
CA ASN A 25 -1.03 6.50 -8.99
C ASN A 25 0.10 5.75 -8.26
N ALA A 26 0.21 4.43 -8.43
CA ALA A 26 1.24 3.61 -7.82
C ALA A 26 2.39 3.24 -8.76
N ILE A 27 2.19 3.29 -10.08
CA ILE A 27 3.21 2.91 -11.08
C ILE A 27 4.05 4.11 -11.51
N GLU A 28 3.43 5.27 -11.71
CA GLU A 28 4.13 6.43 -12.24
C GLU A 28 4.87 7.23 -11.17
N ASN A 29 5.87 7.98 -11.61
CA ASN A 29 6.46 9.03 -10.79
C ASN A 29 5.55 10.27 -10.81
N ASN A 30 4.80 10.47 -9.73
CA ASN A 30 3.80 11.51 -9.60
C ASN A 30 3.74 12.02 -8.14
N GLU A 31 2.81 12.93 -7.85
CA GLU A 31 2.67 13.51 -6.51
C GLU A 31 2.36 12.46 -5.42
N TYR A 32 1.59 11.41 -5.76
CA TYR A 32 1.26 10.33 -4.83
C TYR A 32 2.51 9.52 -4.46
N THR A 33 3.24 9.00 -5.45
CA THR A 33 4.46 8.21 -5.20
C THR A 33 5.53 9.04 -4.50
N ALA A 34 5.67 10.32 -4.83
CA ALA A 34 6.56 11.24 -4.12
C ALA A 34 6.18 11.42 -2.65
N ASN A 35 4.89 11.59 -2.34
CA ASN A 35 4.43 11.75 -0.96
C ASN A 35 4.50 10.45 -0.15
N TRP A 36 4.19 9.30 -0.76
CA TRP A 36 4.37 7.99 -0.12
C TRP A 36 5.83 7.73 0.23
N SER A 37 6.76 8.07 -0.68
CA SER A 37 8.20 7.99 -0.39
C SER A 37 8.59 8.86 0.80
N LYS A 38 8.11 10.11 0.87
CA LYS A 38 8.36 10.99 2.03
C LYS A 38 7.81 10.42 3.34
N ILE A 39 6.65 9.78 3.32
CA ILE A 39 6.07 9.11 4.50
C ILE A 39 6.95 7.92 4.90
N ALA A 40 7.37 7.09 3.95
CA ALA A 40 8.24 5.94 4.20
C ALA A 40 9.55 6.32 4.89
N HIS A 41 10.14 7.48 4.55
CA HIS A 41 11.35 7.99 5.19
C HIS A 41 11.13 8.50 6.63
N LYS A 42 9.88 8.71 7.06
CA LYS A 42 9.53 9.21 8.40
C LYS A 42 9.10 8.11 9.37
N ILE A 43 8.89 6.88 8.89
CA ILE A 43 8.39 5.77 9.70
C ILE A 43 9.52 4.76 9.98
N PRO A 44 9.53 4.11 11.17
CA PRO A 44 10.45 3.01 11.43
C PRO A 44 10.28 1.88 10.42
N ARG A 45 11.39 1.22 10.04
CA ARG A 45 11.34 0.09 9.10
C ARG A 45 10.56 -1.07 9.73
N PRO A 46 9.43 -1.50 9.15
CA PRO A 46 8.66 -2.61 9.69
C PRO A 46 9.35 -3.95 9.42
N LYS A 47 9.11 -4.94 10.30
CA LYS A 47 9.53 -6.33 10.07
C LYS A 47 8.64 -7.05 9.04
N ALA A 48 7.39 -6.61 8.93
CA ALA A 48 6.39 -7.14 8.01
C ALA A 48 5.34 -6.05 7.71
N ILE A 49 4.68 -6.14 6.55
CA ILE A 49 3.57 -5.26 6.16
C ILE A 49 2.31 -6.11 6.09
N LEU A 50 1.24 -5.67 6.76
CA LEU A 50 -0.10 -6.21 6.56
C LEU A 50 -0.87 -5.26 5.63
N ALA A 51 -1.21 -5.75 4.44
CA ALA A 51 -2.02 -5.00 3.48
C ALA A 51 -3.48 -5.47 3.56
N ILE A 52 -4.41 -4.52 3.60
CA ILE A 52 -5.86 -4.76 3.54
C ILE A 52 -6.36 -4.02 2.30
N SER A 53 -6.99 -4.75 1.38
CA SER A 53 -7.44 -4.19 0.11
C SER A 53 -8.96 -4.13 0.04
N ALA A 54 -9.50 -3.00 -0.45
CA ALA A 54 -10.92 -2.85 -0.72
C ALA A 54 -11.42 -3.81 -1.82
N HIS A 55 -10.53 -4.25 -2.70
CA HIS A 55 -10.84 -5.17 -3.80
C HIS A 55 -10.82 -6.64 -3.38
N TRP A 56 -10.33 -6.95 -2.18
CA TRP A 56 -10.32 -8.31 -1.66
C TRP A 56 -11.51 -8.55 -0.73
N TYR A 57 -12.70 -8.59 -1.33
CA TYR A 57 -13.95 -8.84 -0.61
C TYR A 57 -14.29 -10.33 -0.62
N THR A 58 -14.38 -10.93 0.56
CA THR A 58 -14.57 -12.38 0.72
C THR A 58 -15.65 -12.69 1.75
N ASP A 59 -16.26 -13.87 1.65
CA ASP A 59 -17.00 -14.44 2.77
C ASP A 59 -16.03 -14.90 3.86
N GLY A 60 -16.21 -14.36 5.07
CA GLY A 60 -15.28 -14.48 6.19
C GLY A 60 -13.95 -13.73 6.02
N THR A 61 -13.09 -13.82 7.04
CA THR A 61 -11.74 -13.26 7.02
C THR A 61 -10.76 -14.26 6.42
N ARG A 62 -9.97 -13.82 5.43
CA ARG A 62 -8.95 -14.63 4.76
C ARG A 62 -7.58 -13.96 4.86
N ILE A 63 -6.53 -14.77 4.82
CA ILE A 63 -5.13 -14.36 4.89
C ILE A 63 -4.39 -15.07 3.76
N THR A 64 -3.45 -14.37 3.13
CA THR A 64 -2.49 -14.93 2.18
C THR A 64 -1.09 -14.59 2.67
N ASP A 65 -0.21 -15.59 2.69
CA ASP A 65 1.20 -15.47 3.09
C ASP A 65 2.14 -16.19 2.10
N GLU A 66 1.63 -16.51 0.91
CA GLU A 66 2.41 -17.13 -0.17
C GLU A 66 3.62 -16.26 -0.54
N ALA A 67 4.79 -16.88 -0.70
CA ALA A 67 6.02 -16.16 -1.08
C ALA A 67 5.93 -15.52 -2.47
N HIS A 68 5.15 -16.11 -3.38
CA HIS A 68 4.92 -15.64 -4.74
C HIS A 68 3.42 -15.73 -5.05
N PRO A 69 2.60 -14.82 -4.50
CA PRO A 69 1.16 -14.87 -4.71
C PRO A 69 0.84 -14.63 -6.19
N LYS A 70 -0.16 -15.36 -6.71
CA LYS A 70 -0.64 -15.12 -8.08
C LYS A 70 -1.16 -13.69 -8.22
N ILE A 71 -0.72 -12.98 -9.26
CA ILE A 71 -1.25 -11.65 -9.58
C ILE A 71 -2.67 -11.80 -10.16
N ILE A 72 -3.60 -11.02 -9.62
CA ILE A 72 -4.97 -10.92 -10.10
C ILE A 72 -5.15 -9.49 -10.60
N TYR A 73 -5.49 -9.35 -11.88
CA TYR A 73 -5.83 -8.08 -12.48
C TYR A 73 -7.34 -7.88 -12.42
N ASP A 74 -7.78 -6.82 -11.76
CA ASP A 74 -9.18 -6.46 -11.57
C ASP A 74 -9.60 -5.24 -12.40
N ILE A 75 -8.71 -4.77 -13.30
CA ILE A 75 -8.91 -3.64 -14.20
C ILE A 75 -8.60 -4.09 -15.63
N MET A 76 -9.52 -3.82 -16.56
CA MET A 76 -9.46 -4.36 -17.93
C MET A 76 -8.69 -3.48 -18.93
N ASP A 77 -8.59 -2.16 -18.72
CA ASP A 77 -7.91 -1.23 -19.64
C ASP A 77 -6.50 -0.85 -19.17
N PHE A 78 -5.81 -1.81 -18.54
CA PHE A 78 -4.48 -1.57 -18.01
C PHE A 78 -3.43 -1.58 -19.12
N PRO A 79 -2.51 -0.59 -19.19
CA PRO A 79 -1.47 -0.57 -20.21
C PRO A 79 -0.71 -1.89 -20.24
N MET A 80 -0.57 -2.49 -21.42
CA MET A 80 0.03 -3.83 -21.56
C MET A 80 1.47 -3.89 -21.04
N ASN A 81 2.20 -2.77 -21.12
CA ASN A 81 3.56 -2.65 -20.59
C ASN A 81 3.63 -2.63 -19.05
N CYS A 82 2.49 -2.55 -18.36
CA CYS A 82 2.40 -2.56 -16.90
C CYS A 82 1.93 -3.91 -16.35
N ILE A 83 1.60 -4.87 -17.22
CA ILE A 83 1.29 -6.25 -16.85
C ILE A 83 2.62 -7.02 -16.73
N MET A 84 2.82 -7.72 -15.62
CA MET A 84 4.06 -8.47 -15.30
C MET A 84 3.96 -9.94 -15.72
#